data_AF-A0A927TT23-F1
#
_entry.id   AF-A0A927TT23-F1
#
_cell.length_a   1.000
_cell.length_b   1.000
_cell.length_c   1.000
_cell.angle_alpha   90.00
_cell.angle_beta   90.00
_cell.angle_gamma   90.00
#
_symmetry.space_group_name_H-M   'P 1'
#
loop_
_entity.id
_entity.type
_entity.pdbx_description
1 polymer ?
#
loop_
_entity_poly.entity_id
_entity_poly.type
_entity_poly.pdbx_seq_one_letter_code
_entity_poly.pdbx_strand_id
1 'polypeptide(L)'
;MLLHDKDIREPLFEYLEETFGKVRILEEKTMGRSRADVVMVTTDALIGIEIKSDADTYARLARQVKDYDKYYDYNYAVIGSTHGHHIREHIPPYWGVITVELIDGCFDFYVLRKPAPNPKVKLAKQLEILWRPELAALQKQNQMPKYSNRGKAFVIRKLMERVDAGIIEKKALKKQISDLLFERDYTIFE
;
A
#
# COMPACT_ATOMS: atom_id res chain seq x y z
N MET A 1 -9.08 1.12 27.63
CA MET A 1 -7.89 0.24 27.46
C MET A 1 -6.96 0.92 26.47
N LEU A 2 -5.64 0.83 26.64
CA LEU A 2 -4.70 1.35 25.64
C LEU A 2 -4.70 0.39 24.44
N LEU A 3 -5.02 0.85 23.24
CA LEU A 3 -5.01 0.00 22.04
C LEU A 3 -3.59 -0.07 21.47
N HIS A 4 -3.12 -1.27 21.14
CA HIS A 4 -1.85 -1.50 20.47
C HIS A 4 -2.05 -1.98 19.02
N ASP A 5 -1.03 -1.80 18.18
CA ASP A 5 -1.05 -2.21 16.75
C ASP A 5 -1.52 -3.66 16.55
N LYS A 6 -0.98 -4.60 17.33
CA LYS A 6 -1.33 -6.03 17.25
C LYS A 6 -2.82 -6.30 17.51
N ASP A 7 -3.47 -5.47 18.32
CA ASP A 7 -4.88 -5.64 18.69
C ASP A 7 -5.79 -5.08 17.58
N ILE A 8 -5.27 -4.15 16.77
CA ILE A 8 -6.03 -3.45 15.71
C ILE A 8 -6.01 -4.25 14.39
N ARG A 9 -4.92 -4.96 14.08
CA ARG A 9 -4.69 -5.56 12.75
C ARG A 9 -5.80 -6.49 12.28
N GLU A 10 -6.10 -7.53 13.06
CA GLU A 10 -7.09 -8.55 12.66
C GLU A 10 -8.49 -7.94 12.49
N PRO A 11 -9.05 -7.17 13.46
CA PRO A 11 -10.32 -6.47 13.26
C PRO A 11 -10.31 -5.48 12.09
N LEU A 12 -9.17 -4.81 11.85
CA LEU A 12 -9.03 -3.91 10.71
C LEU A 12 -9.11 -4.68 9.39
N PHE A 13 -8.54 -5.88 9.30
CA PHE A 13 -8.56 -6.68 8.08
C PHE A 13 -9.97 -7.15 7.74
N GLU A 14 -10.72 -7.62 8.73
CA GLU A 14 -12.14 -7.96 8.59
C GLU A 14 -12.94 -6.75 8.08
N TYR A 15 -12.78 -5.60 8.74
CA TYR A 15 -13.44 -4.35 8.33
C TYR A 15 -13.10 -3.94 6.88
N LEU A 16 -11.83 -4.07 6.47
CA LEU A 16 -11.40 -3.74 5.12
C LEU A 16 -11.98 -4.71 4.07
N GLU A 17 -12.04 -6.00 4.37
CA GLU A 17 -12.64 -7.00 3.50
C GLU A 17 -14.15 -6.78 3.35
N GLU A 18 -14.87 -6.50 4.44
CA GLU A 18 -16.30 -6.16 4.38
C GLU A 18 -16.57 -4.87 3.60
N THR A 19 -15.72 -3.85 3.77
CA THR A 19 -15.91 -2.53 3.16
C THR A 19 -15.55 -2.51 1.68
N PHE A 20 -14.47 -3.18 1.28
CA PHE A 20 -13.92 -3.11 -0.08
C PHE A 20 -14.18 -4.38 -0.89
N GLY A 21 -14.73 -5.43 -0.28
CA GLY A 21 -14.97 -6.73 -0.90
C GLY A 21 -13.65 -7.47 -1.15
N LYS A 22 -13.45 -7.95 -2.38
CA LYS A 22 -12.27 -8.74 -2.73
C LYS A 22 -10.99 -7.88 -2.70
N VAL A 23 -10.22 -8.03 -1.63
CA VAL A 23 -8.90 -7.40 -1.44
C VAL A 23 -7.83 -8.44 -1.12
N ARG A 24 -6.56 -8.06 -1.28
CA ARG A 24 -5.41 -8.81 -0.77
C ARG A 24 -4.61 -7.91 0.16
N ILE A 25 -4.32 -8.41 1.35
CA ILE A 25 -3.58 -7.68 2.37
C ILE A 25 -2.13 -8.18 2.40
N LEU A 26 -1.19 -7.24 2.34
CA LEU A 26 0.24 -7.51 2.52
C LEU A 26 0.73 -6.70 3.70
N GLU A 27 1.35 -7.36 4.67
CA GLU A 27 1.83 -6.71 5.88
C GLU A 27 3.32 -6.34 5.80
N GLU A 28 3.70 -5.33 6.59
CA GLU A 28 5.09 -4.97 6.88
C GLU A 28 5.97 -4.73 5.64
N LYS A 29 5.39 -4.17 4.56
CA LYS A 29 6.10 -3.98 3.30
C LYS A 29 7.14 -2.86 3.39
N THR A 30 8.43 -3.20 3.33
CA THR A 30 9.49 -2.19 3.21
C THR A 30 9.38 -1.40 1.91
N MET A 31 9.40 -0.07 2.03
CA MET A 31 9.30 0.87 0.91
C MET A 31 10.08 2.17 1.22
N GLY A 32 11.00 2.55 0.32
CA GLY A 32 11.91 3.67 0.58
C GLY A 32 12.72 3.48 1.86
N ARG A 33 12.59 4.42 2.82
CA ARG A 33 13.22 4.34 4.15
C ARG A 33 12.22 3.99 5.25
N SER A 34 11.03 3.57 4.84
CA SER A 34 9.90 3.31 5.72
C SER A 34 9.42 1.89 5.51
N ARG A 35 8.51 1.45 6.37
CA ARG A 35 7.81 0.19 6.25
C ARG A 35 6.33 0.54 6.28
N ALA A 36 5.60 0.08 5.28
CA ALA A 36 4.16 0.18 5.32
C ALA A 36 3.63 -0.91 6.25
N ASP A 37 2.75 -0.55 7.18
CA ASP A 37 2.19 -1.52 8.12
C ASP A 37 1.32 -2.51 7.37
N VAL A 38 0.50 -1.97 6.46
CA VAL A 38 -0.43 -2.70 5.63
C VAL A 38 -0.44 -2.11 4.21
N VAL A 39 -0.48 -2.99 3.22
CA VAL A 39 -0.77 -2.65 1.83
C VAL A 39 -2.01 -3.44 1.43
N MET A 40 -3.09 -2.71 1.15
CA MET A 40 -4.31 -3.29 0.61
C MET A 40 -4.26 -3.20 -0.92
N VAL A 41 -4.35 -4.35 -1.56
CA VAL A 41 -4.39 -4.49 -3.02
C VAL A 41 -5.84 -4.71 -3.43
N THR A 42 -6.33 -3.81 -4.28
CA THR A 42 -7.64 -3.92 -4.93
C THR A 42 -7.42 -4.23 -6.41
N THR A 43 -8.50 -4.52 -7.16
CA THR A 43 -8.41 -4.91 -8.57
C THR A 43 -7.62 -3.92 -9.44
N ASP A 44 -7.62 -2.63 -9.10
CA ASP A 44 -7.00 -1.57 -9.90
C ASP A 44 -6.13 -0.57 -9.13
N ALA A 45 -6.00 -0.70 -7.81
CA ALA A 45 -5.23 0.22 -6.98
C ALA A 45 -4.45 -0.46 -5.86
N LEU A 46 -3.30 0.13 -5.53
CA LEU A 46 -2.54 -0.17 -4.30
C LEU A 46 -2.81 0.91 -3.27
N ILE A 47 -3.24 0.50 -2.08
CA ILE A 47 -3.61 1.40 -0.99
C ILE A 47 -2.67 1.15 0.18
N GLY A 48 -1.91 2.17 0.57
CA GLY A 48 -1.04 2.10 1.74
C GLY A 48 -1.81 2.46 3.00
N ILE A 49 -1.66 1.69 4.07
CA ILE A 49 -2.34 1.94 5.33
C ILE A 49 -1.29 1.94 6.45
N GLU A 50 -1.21 3.08 7.13
CA GLU A 50 -0.36 3.27 8.31
C GLU A 50 -1.24 3.18 9.57
N ILE A 51 -0.83 2.37 10.54
CA ILE A 51 -1.54 2.21 11.82
C ILE A 51 -0.82 3.06 12.87
N LYS A 52 -1.58 3.84 13.63
CA LYS A 52 -1.11 4.61 14.79
C LYS A 52 -1.99 4.27 15.98
N SER A 53 -1.48 3.38 16.80
CA SER A 53 -2.09 2.98 18.06
C SER A 53 -1.99 4.12 19.09
N ASP A 54 -2.67 3.98 20.23
CA ASP A 54 -2.65 5.03 21.27
C ASP A 54 -1.25 5.25 21.88
N ALA A 55 -0.35 4.28 21.74
CA ALA A 55 1.02 4.35 22.22
C ALA A 55 2.00 5.01 21.23
N ASP A 56 1.57 5.28 19.99
CA ASP A 56 2.45 5.77 18.93
C ASP A 56 2.70 7.28 19.01
N THR A 57 3.91 7.70 18.62
CA THR A 57 4.23 9.10 18.39
C THR A 57 4.29 9.42 16.90
N TYR A 58 4.10 10.69 16.54
CA TYR A 58 4.20 11.15 15.15
C TYR A 58 5.61 11.50 14.69
N ALA A 59 6.65 11.21 15.48
CA ALA A 59 8.04 11.60 15.19
C ALA A 59 8.55 11.12 13.82
N ARG A 60 8.03 9.99 13.32
CA ARG A 60 8.41 9.41 12.00
C ARG A 60 7.41 9.69 10.89
N LEU A 61 6.22 10.21 11.22
CA LEU A 61 5.09 10.27 10.32
C LEU A 61 5.36 11.14 9.09
N ALA A 62 6.03 12.29 9.26
CA ALA A 62 6.38 13.17 8.13
C ALA A 62 7.24 12.47 7.06
N ARG A 63 8.12 11.54 7.46
CA ARG A 63 8.91 10.73 6.52
C ARG A 63 8.04 9.64 5.90
N GLN A 64 7.24 8.96 6.72
CA GLN A 64 6.33 7.91 6.26
C GLN A 64 5.40 8.46 5.18
N VAL A 65 4.73 9.58 5.44
CA VAL A 65 3.90 10.30 4.45
C VAL A 65 4.62 10.48 3.12
N LYS A 66 5.86 11.01 3.14
CA LYS A 66 6.65 11.22 1.92
C LYS A 66 6.97 9.93 1.18
N ASP A 67 7.16 8.83 1.88
CA ASP A 67 7.45 7.55 1.26
C ASP A 67 6.16 6.91 0.74
N TYR A 68 5.10 6.76 1.54
CA TYR A 68 3.77 6.30 1.11
C TYR A 68 3.25 7.05 -0.12
N ASP A 69 3.38 8.39 -0.14
CA ASP A 69 3.00 9.24 -1.26
C ASP A 69 3.69 8.86 -2.58
N LYS A 70 4.87 8.23 -2.55
CA LYS A 70 5.55 7.78 -3.77
C LYS A 70 5.05 6.44 -4.27
N TYR A 71 4.52 5.59 -3.38
CA TYR A 71 4.25 4.18 -3.67
C TYR A 71 2.78 3.86 -3.95
N TYR A 72 1.83 4.50 -3.28
CA TYR A 72 0.43 4.04 -3.30
C TYR A 72 -0.51 5.01 -4.00
N ASP A 73 -1.55 4.47 -4.63
CA ASP A 73 -2.58 5.23 -5.35
C ASP A 73 -3.48 6.01 -4.39
N TYR A 74 -3.72 5.42 -3.21
CA TYR A 74 -4.41 6.03 -2.08
C TYR A 74 -3.66 5.67 -0.79
N ASN A 75 -3.85 6.47 0.25
CA ASN A 75 -3.28 6.19 1.56
C ASN A 75 -4.32 6.39 2.66
N TYR A 76 -4.29 5.57 3.70
CA TYR A 76 -5.03 5.76 4.94
C TYR A 76 -4.08 5.89 6.13
N ALA A 77 -4.48 6.69 7.11
CA ALA A 77 -4.03 6.53 8.49
C ALA A 77 -5.17 5.91 9.31
N VAL A 78 -4.87 4.83 10.04
CA VAL A 78 -5.77 4.22 11.03
C VAL A 78 -5.31 4.70 12.40
N ILE A 79 -6.21 5.32 13.18
CA ILE A 79 -5.87 5.98 14.45
C ILE A 79 -6.72 5.47 15.61
N GLY A 80 -6.07 5.20 16.75
CA GLY A 80 -6.75 4.98 18.03
C GLY A 80 -7.44 6.25 18.55
N SER A 81 -8.57 6.07 19.24
CA SER A 81 -9.48 7.16 19.63
C SER A 81 -8.93 8.10 20.70
N THR A 82 -8.02 7.65 21.57
CA THR A 82 -7.62 8.48 22.73
C THR A 82 -6.63 9.59 22.42
N HIS A 83 -5.97 9.58 21.25
CA HIS A 83 -4.94 10.57 20.87
C HIS A 83 -5.06 11.11 19.42
N GLY A 84 -6.08 10.71 18.65
CA GLY A 84 -6.16 10.95 17.20
C GLY A 84 -6.46 12.38 16.72
N HIS A 85 -6.61 13.38 17.61
CA HIS A 85 -7.20 14.67 17.24
C HIS A 85 -6.35 15.53 16.28
N HIS A 86 -5.04 15.30 16.18
CA HIS A 86 -4.15 16.11 15.33
C HIS A 86 -3.53 15.36 14.15
N ILE A 87 -3.90 14.10 13.87
CA ILE A 87 -3.32 13.35 12.74
C ILE A 87 -3.47 14.12 11.41
N ARG A 88 -4.59 14.84 11.26
CA ARG A 88 -4.92 15.64 10.07
C ARG A 88 -3.92 16.76 9.80
N GLU A 89 -3.20 17.24 10.82
CA GLU A 89 -2.15 18.26 10.69
C GLU A 89 -0.84 17.65 10.16
N HIS A 90 -0.66 16.34 10.33
CA HIS A 90 0.55 15.62 9.95
C HIS A 90 0.45 14.89 8.61
N ILE A 91 -0.76 14.70 8.08
CA ILE A 91 -0.99 14.01 6.81
C ILE A 91 -1.62 14.94 5.75
N PRO A 92 -1.35 14.72 4.45
CA PRO A 92 -1.96 15.50 3.38
C PRO A 92 -3.50 15.39 3.35
N PRO A 93 -4.21 16.35 2.75
CA PRO A 93 -5.67 16.34 2.69
C PRO A 93 -6.27 15.18 1.88
N TYR A 94 -5.50 14.58 0.97
CA TYR A 94 -5.93 13.43 0.14
C TYR A 94 -5.74 12.07 0.83
N TRP A 95 -5.14 12.00 2.02
CA TRP A 95 -5.08 10.76 2.79
C TRP A 95 -6.44 10.47 3.43
N GLY A 96 -6.89 9.23 3.43
CA GLY A 96 -8.02 8.81 4.25
C GLY A 96 -7.65 8.74 5.73
N VAL A 97 -8.66 8.81 6.59
CA VAL A 97 -8.53 8.61 8.03
C VAL A 97 -9.63 7.65 8.48
N ILE A 98 -9.22 6.55 9.11
CA ILE A 98 -10.09 5.60 9.78
C ILE A 98 -9.80 5.70 11.28
N THR A 99 -10.83 5.87 12.08
CA THR A 99 -10.73 5.79 13.54
C THR A 99 -11.10 4.40 14.00
N VAL A 100 -10.40 3.90 15.02
CA VAL A 100 -10.73 2.63 15.69
C VAL A 100 -10.94 2.88 17.18
N GLU A 101 -12.06 2.38 17.69
CA GLU A 101 -12.40 2.43 19.12
C GLU A 101 -12.74 1.03 19.62
N LEU A 102 -12.52 0.77 20.91
CA LEU A 102 -12.96 -0.46 21.57
C LEU A 102 -14.14 -0.12 22.49
N ILE A 103 -15.35 -0.50 22.08
CA ILE A 103 -16.61 -0.22 22.77
C ILE A 103 -17.19 -1.56 23.22
N ASP A 104 -17.37 -1.74 24.53
CA ASP A 104 -17.92 -2.95 25.14
C ASP A 104 -17.24 -4.27 24.69
N GLY A 105 -15.95 -4.21 24.36
CA GLY A 105 -15.17 -5.35 23.87
C GLY A 105 -15.23 -5.59 22.36
N CYS A 106 -15.97 -4.78 21.62
CA CYS A 106 -16.05 -4.80 20.16
C CYS A 106 -15.26 -3.65 19.55
N PHE A 107 -14.52 -3.92 18.47
CA PHE A 107 -13.83 -2.90 17.70
C PHE A 107 -14.81 -2.22 16.76
N ASP A 108 -14.94 -0.90 16.87
CA ASP A 108 -15.74 -0.07 15.97
C ASP A 108 -14.81 0.77 15.09
N PHE A 109 -15.04 0.69 13.77
CA PHE A 109 -14.25 1.38 12.76
C PHE A 109 -15.10 2.41 12.03
N TYR A 110 -14.62 3.66 12.00
CA TYR A 110 -15.32 4.74 11.32
C TYR A 110 -14.43 5.50 10.34
N VAL A 111 -14.92 5.72 9.12
CA VAL A 111 -14.22 6.54 8.11
C VAL A 111 -14.44 8.02 8.39
N LEU A 112 -13.53 8.59 9.18
CA LEU A 112 -13.51 10.01 9.47
C LEU A 112 -13.18 10.89 8.24
N ARG A 113 -12.41 10.35 7.28
CA ARG A 113 -12.14 10.99 5.99
C ARG A 113 -11.91 9.93 4.91
N LYS A 114 -12.65 10.00 3.80
CA LYS A 114 -12.36 9.17 2.62
C LYS A 114 -11.07 9.65 1.94
N PRO A 115 -10.24 8.74 1.40
CA PRO A 115 -9.03 9.09 0.68
C PRO A 115 -9.42 9.65 -0.69
N ALA A 116 -8.54 10.47 -1.24
CA ALA A 116 -8.59 10.92 -2.62
C ALA A 116 -7.36 10.41 -3.38
N PRO A 117 -7.37 10.41 -4.73
CA PRO A 117 -6.22 9.97 -5.50
C PRO A 117 -4.95 10.71 -5.10
N ASN A 118 -3.89 9.97 -4.79
CA ASN A 118 -2.61 10.52 -4.41
C ASN A 118 -1.89 11.10 -5.64
N PRO A 119 -1.62 12.42 -5.70
CA PRO A 119 -1.01 13.06 -6.86
C PRO A 119 0.49 12.74 -7.01
N LYS A 120 1.13 12.15 -6.00
CA LYS A 120 2.58 11.92 -5.97
C LYS A 120 2.99 10.48 -6.31
N VAL A 121 2.03 9.59 -6.52
CA VAL A 121 2.30 8.17 -6.81
C VAL A 121 3.19 8.02 -8.04
N LYS A 122 4.21 7.17 -7.95
CA LYS A 122 5.15 6.89 -9.03
C LYS A 122 5.04 5.43 -9.43
N LEU A 123 4.71 5.17 -10.69
CA LEU A 123 4.58 3.82 -11.24
C LEU A 123 5.88 3.01 -11.08
N ALA A 124 7.04 3.65 -11.30
CA ALA A 124 8.34 3.02 -11.07
C ALA A 124 8.52 2.54 -9.61
N LYS A 125 7.92 3.23 -8.64
CA LYS A 125 7.94 2.86 -7.22
C LYS A 125 6.99 1.72 -6.91
N GLN A 126 5.81 1.69 -7.54
CA GLN A 126 4.90 0.54 -7.47
C GLN A 126 5.58 -0.74 -7.97
N LEU A 127 6.34 -0.66 -9.07
CA LEU A 127 7.10 -1.80 -9.59
C LEU A 127 8.20 -2.29 -8.63
N GLU A 128 8.70 -1.45 -7.72
CA GLU A 128 9.67 -1.88 -6.70
C GLU A 128 9.03 -2.82 -5.65
N ILE A 129 7.69 -2.79 -5.49
CA ILE A 129 6.94 -3.66 -4.56
C ILE A 129 7.00 -5.11 -5.04
N LEU A 130 6.97 -5.33 -6.35
CA LEU A 130 6.96 -6.66 -6.97
C LEU A 130 8.25 -7.43 -6.70
N TRP A 131 8.16 -8.73 -6.49
CA TRP A 131 9.31 -9.63 -6.44
C TRP A 131 9.92 -9.84 -7.83
N ARG A 132 11.11 -10.46 -7.87
CA ARG A 132 11.77 -10.74 -9.15
C ARG A 132 10.98 -11.67 -10.07
N PRO A 133 10.38 -12.77 -9.59
CA PRO A 133 9.54 -13.61 -10.42
C PRO A 133 8.35 -12.84 -11.01
N GLU A 134 7.72 -11.97 -10.21
CA GLU A 134 6.60 -11.12 -10.67
C GLU A 134 7.04 -10.09 -11.72
N LEU A 135 8.21 -9.45 -11.56
CA LEU A 135 8.78 -8.60 -12.60
C LEU A 135 9.14 -9.38 -13.88
N ALA A 136 9.49 -10.66 -13.76
CA ALA A 136 9.70 -11.54 -14.92
C ALA A 136 8.36 -11.90 -15.60
N ALA A 137 7.30 -12.12 -14.83
CA ALA A 137 5.95 -12.30 -15.35
C ALA A 137 5.46 -11.06 -16.10
N LEU A 138 5.68 -9.85 -15.56
CA LEU A 138 5.39 -8.59 -16.27
C LEU A 138 6.14 -8.47 -17.59
N GLN A 139 7.44 -8.80 -17.63
CA GLN A 139 8.20 -8.82 -18.88
C GLN A 139 7.54 -9.74 -19.91
N LYS A 140 7.13 -10.96 -19.50
CA LYS A 140 6.46 -11.92 -20.38
C LYS A 140 5.11 -11.38 -20.89
N GLN A 141 4.26 -10.88 -19.99
CA GLN A 141 2.94 -10.32 -20.32
C GLN A 141 3.03 -9.16 -21.32
N ASN A 142 4.11 -8.37 -21.24
CA ASN A 142 4.35 -7.21 -22.11
C ASN A 142 5.32 -7.51 -23.27
N GLN A 143 5.55 -8.78 -23.60
CA GLN A 143 6.39 -9.20 -24.74
C GLN A 143 7.78 -8.54 -24.72
N MET A 144 8.40 -8.52 -23.54
CA MET A 144 9.76 -7.99 -23.32
C MET A 144 10.78 -9.13 -23.30
N PRO A 145 12.03 -8.87 -23.71
CA PRO A 145 13.12 -9.81 -23.46
C PRO A 145 13.26 -10.11 -21.97
N LYS A 146 13.61 -11.36 -21.64
CA LYS A 146 13.89 -11.76 -20.27
C LYS A 146 15.25 -11.23 -19.82
N TYR A 147 15.27 -10.36 -18.81
CA TYR A 147 16.52 -9.84 -18.23
C TYR A 147 16.94 -10.61 -16.96
N SER A 148 17.23 -11.90 -17.08
CA SER A 148 17.54 -12.78 -15.93
C SER A 148 18.75 -12.33 -15.11
N ASN A 149 19.79 -11.81 -15.77
CA ASN A 149 21.07 -11.46 -15.14
C ASN A 149 21.16 -9.98 -14.74
N ARG A 150 20.03 -9.25 -14.69
CA ARG A 150 19.99 -7.80 -14.44
C ARG A 150 19.26 -7.46 -13.15
N GLY A 151 19.62 -6.33 -12.52
CA GLY A 151 18.99 -5.74 -11.33
C GLY A 151 17.48 -5.47 -11.48
N LYS A 152 16.69 -5.44 -10.38
CA LYS A 152 15.29 -4.96 -10.43
C LYS A 152 15.21 -3.56 -11.02
N ALA A 153 16.08 -2.65 -10.58
CA ALA A 153 16.13 -1.27 -11.10
C ALA A 153 16.30 -1.19 -12.62
N PHE A 154 17.11 -2.09 -13.20
CA PHE A 154 17.26 -2.18 -14.66
C PHE A 154 15.96 -2.59 -15.34
N VAL A 155 15.29 -3.63 -14.83
CA VAL A 155 14.03 -4.14 -15.39
C VAL A 155 12.93 -3.08 -15.29
N ILE A 156 12.81 -2.42 -14.13
CA ILE A 156 11.86 -1.34 -13.90
C ILE A 156 12.10 -0.20 -14.88
N ARG A 157 13.36 0.20 -15.10
CA ARG A 157 13.70 1.21 -16.11
C ARG A 157 13.24 0.80 -17.51
N LYS A 158 13.45 -0.46 -17.92
CA LYS A 158 12.99 -0.96 -19.22
C LYS A 158 11.47 -1.02 -19.37
N LEU A 159 10.76 -1.34 -18.30
CA LEU A 159 9.29 -1.24 -18.27
C LEU A 159 8.85 0.22 -18.44
N MET A 160 9.47 1.15 -17.71
CA MET A 160 9.14 2.58 -17.80
C MET A 160 9.45 3.16 -19.19
N GLU A 161 10.58 2.81 -19.81
CA GLU A 161 10.91 3.23 -21.19
C GLU A 161 9.79 2.84 -22.17
N ARG A 162 9.16 1.68 -22.00
CA ARG A 162 8.03 1.24 -22.84
C ARG A 162 6.73 1.98 -22.53
N VAL A 163 6.50 2.34 -21.26
CA VAL A 163 5.36 3.19 -20.87
C VAL A 163 5.53 4.60 -21.47
N ASP A 164 6.72 5.17 -21.36
CA ASP A 164 7.04 6.51 -21.88
C ASP A 164 6.97 6.55 -23.41
N ALA A 165 7.33 5.45 -24.09
CA ALA A 165 7.17 5.29 -25.53
C ALA A 165 5.72 4.99 -25.97
N GLY A 166 4.75 4.89 -25.06
CA GLY A 166 3.35 4.58 -25.36
C GLY A 166 3.10 3.12 -25.80
N ILE A 167 4.09 2.24 -25.67
CA ILE A 167 3.99 0.82 -26.02
C ILE A 167 3.17 0.05 -24.98
N ILE A 168 3.27 0.46 -23.71
CA ILE A 168 2.48 -0.11 -22.60
C ILE A 168 1.65 1.01 -22.00
N GLU A 169 0.33 0.86 -22.00
CA GLU A 169 -0.54 1.82 -21.31
C GLU A 169 -0.33 1.75 -19.79
N LYS A 170 -0.20 2.92 -19.16
CA LYS A 170 -0.02 3.03 -17.69
C LYS A 170 -1.14 2.32 -16.92
N LYS A 171 -2.39 2.41 -17.38
CA LYS A 171 -3.54 1.77 -16.74
C LYS A 171 -3.45 0.24 -16.84
N ALA A 172 -3.06 -0.28 -18.00
CA ALA A 172 -2.85 -1.71 -18.20
C ALA A 172 -1.72 -2.24 -17.29
N LEU A 173 -0.59 -1.52 -17.20
CA LEU A 173 0.51 -1.93 -16.33
C LEU A 173 0.12 -1.91 -14.85
N LYS A 174 -0.66 -0.92 -14.39
CA LYS A 174 -1.19 -0.89 -13.02
C LYS A 174 -2.06 -2.11 -12.72
N LYS A 175 -2.96 -2.46 -13.63
CA LYS A 175 -3.79 -3.67 -13.47
C LYS A 175 -2.94 -4.93 -13.35
N GLN A 176 -1.94 -5.09 -14.22
CA GLN A 176 -1.02 -6.25 -14.15
C GLN A 176 -0.24 -6.30 -12.82
N ILE A 177 0.15 -5.14 -12.27
CA ILE A 177 0.79 -5.06 -10.94
C ILE A 177 -0.18 -5.57 -9.87
N SER A 178 -1.43 -5.09 -9.86
CA SER A 178 -2.45 -5.55 -8.91
C SER A 178 -2.72 -7.04 -9.03
N ASP A 179 -2.92 -7.55 -10.24
CA ASP A 179 -3.18 -8.97 -10.51
C ASP A 179 -2.04 -9.85 -9.97
N LEU A 180 -0.78 -9.48 -10.20
CA LEU A 180 0.37 -10.23 -9.68
C LEU A 180 0.49 -10.19 -8.16
N LEU A 181 0.12 -9.08 -7.52
CA LEU A 181 0.13 -8.97 -6.07
C LEU A 181 -1.02 -9.74 -5.41
N PHE A 182 -2.17 -9.85 -6.08
CA PHE A 182 -3.27 -10.72 -5.66
C PHE A 182 -2.84 -12.19 -5.63
N GLU A 183 -2.21 -12.65 -6.70
CA GLU A 183 -1.75 -14.03 -6.89
C GLU A 183 -0.38 -14.29 -6.23
N ARG A 184 0.11 -13.37 -5.39
CA ARG A 184 1.40 -13.53 -4.71
C ARG A 184 1.34 -14.72 -3.77
N ASP A 185 2.16 -15.72 -4.12
CA ASP A 185 2.37 -16.94 -3.35
C ASP A 185 3.71 -16.88 -2.60
N TYR A 186 3.65 -17.07 -1.29
CA TYR A 186 4.81 -17.00 -0.40
C TYR A 186 5.59 -18.31 -0.31
N THR A 187 4.99 -19.44 -0.72
CA THR A 187 5.65 -20.76 -0.62
C THR A 187 6.70 -20.98 -1.70
N ILE A 188 6.84 -20.06 -2.66
CA ILE A 188 7.85 -20.15 -3.74
C ILE A 188 9.29 -19.92 -3.27
N PHE A 189 9.49 -19.57 -2.00
CA PHE A 189 10.80 -19.34 -1.37
C PHE A 189 11.09 -20.26 -0.19
N GLU A 190 10.18 -21.18 0.13
CA GLU A 190 10.42 -22.31 1.03
C GLU A 190 11.16 -23.42 0.27
#